data_AF-A0A223HY07-F1
#
_entry.id   AF-A0A223HY07-F1
#
_cell.length_a   1.000
_cell.length_b   1.000
_cell.length_c   1.000
_cell.angle_alpha   90.00
_cell.angle_beta   90.00
_cell.angle_gamma   90.00
#
_symmetry.space_group_name_H-M   'P 1'
#
loop_
_entity.id
_entity.type
_entity.pdbx_description
1 polymer ?
#
loop_
_entity_poly.entity_id
_entity_poly.type
_entity_poly.pdbx_seq_one_letter_code
_entity_poly.pdbx_strand_id
1 'polypeptide(L)'
;MKASEHPSYNEEKQKLHETIEWIEGEIAKSEEEGKILEKKISETRKEVKSALDERIVLQKQLKMSNERKLIRYKESKSKPYFGRVDFKEDGDNKIKKLYIANTV
;
A
#
# COMPACT_ATOMS: atom_id res chain seq x y z
N MET A 1 -11.61 -29.71 10.38
CA MET A 1 -10.72 -29.66 9.20
C MET A 1 -9.54 -28.76 9.54
N LYS A 2 -8.30 -29.20 9.33
CA LYS A 2 -7.15 -28.29 9.47
C LYS A 2 -7.08 -27.39 8.23
N ALA A 3 -6.70 -26.13 8.39
CA ALA A 3 -6.59 -25.20 7.26
C ALA A 3 -5.64 -25.73 6.15
N SER A 4 -4.59 -26.45 6.57
CA SER A 4 -3.61 -27.10 5.68
C SER A 4 -4.19 -28.19 4.77
N GLU A 5 -5.39 -28.69 5.07
CA GLU A 5 -6.06 -29.76 4.30
C GLU A 5 -7.02 -29.19 3.24
N HIS A 6 -7.19 -27.86 3.18
CA HIS A 6 -8.08 -27.23 2.22
C HIS A 6 -7.46 -27.24 0.80
N PRO A 7 -8.23 -27.56 -0.27
CA PRO A 7 -7.71 -27.63 -1.64
C PRO A 7 -7.03 -26.33 -2.12
N SER A 8 -7.56 -25.17 -1.71
CA SER A 8 -6.97 -23.86 -2.05
C SER A 8 -5.83 -23.41 -1.12
N TYR A 9 -5.43 -24.21 -0.12
CA TYR A 9 -4.44 -23.75 0.87
C TYR A 9 -3.10 -23.32 0.25
N ASN A 10 -2.58 -24.09 -0.70
CA ASN A 10 -1.31 -23.77 -1.36
C ASN A 10 -1.43 -22.53 -2.27
N GLU A 11 -2.56 -22.39 -2.97
CA GLU A 11 -2.86 -21.20 -3.79
C GLU A 11 -2.92 -19.95 -2.92
N GLU A 12 -3.64 -20.01 -1.80
CA GLU A 12 -3.76 -18.89 -0.86
C GLU A 12 -2.44 -18.55 -0.19
N LYS A 13 -1.62 -19.56 0.14
CA LYS A 13 -0.28 -19.34 0.68
C LYS A 13 0.61 -18.60 -0.32
N GLN A 14 0.55 -18.98 -1.60
CA GLN A 14 1.28 -18.30 -2.66
C GLN A 14 0.78 -16.86 -2.83
N LYS A 15 -0.54 -16.65 -2.88
CA LYS A 15 -1.14 -15.32 -3.01
C LYS A 15 -0.79 -14.39 -1.85
N LEU A 16 -0.78 -14.92 -0.63
CA LEU A 16 -0.33 -14.19 0.54
C LEU A 16 1.12 -13.75 0.39
N HIS A 17 1.99 -14.66 -0.06
CA HIS A 17 3.41 -14.35 -0.26
C HIS A 17 3.61 -13.27 -1.34
N GLU A 18 2.99 -13.43 -2.50
CA GLU A 18 3.01 -12.43 -3.60
C GLU A 18 2.54 -11.06 -3.12
N THR A 19 1.47 -11.03 -2.30
CA THR A 19 0.92 -9.79 -1.75
C THR A 19 1.89 -9.14 -0.75
N ILE A 20 2.55 -9.92 0.11
CA ILE A 20 3.56 -9.41 1.04
C ILE A 20 4.74 -8.81 0.28
N GLU A 21 5.27 -9.50 -0.73
CA GLU A 21 6.37 -8.99 -1.55
C GLU A 21 5.99 -7.68 -2.26
N TRP A 22 4.77 -7.61 -2.79
CA TRP A 22 4.25 -6.38 -3.39
C TRP A 22 4.18 -5.23 -2.37
N ILE A 23 3.67 -5.48 -1.16
CA ILE A 23 3.63 -4.49 -0.07
C ILE A 23 5.04 -4.03 0.30
N GLU A 24 6.01 -4.94 0.38
CA GLU A 24 7.41 -4.59 0.66
C GLU A 24 7.99 -3.67 -0.42
N GLY A 25 7.69 -3.95 -1.69
CA GLY A 25 8.05 -3.08 -2.81
C GLY A 25 7.44 -1.67 -2.68
N GLU A 26 6.17 -1.58 -2.29
CA GLU A 26 5.50 -0.29 -2.10
C GLU A 26 6.03 0.49 -0.88
N ILE A 27 6.40 -0.21 0.20
CA ILE A 27 7.11 0.38 1.35
C ILE A 27 8.42 1.00 0.88
N ALA A 28 9.24 0.24 0.15
CA ALA A 28 10.55 0.72 -0.33
C ALA A 28 10.41 1.94 -1.25
N LYS A 29 9.45 1.92 -2.18
CA LYS A 29 9.16 3.07 -3.05
C LYS A 29 8.73 4.29 -2.24
N SER A 30 7.81 4.12 -1.29
CA SER A 30 7.29 5.22 -0.47
C SER A 30 8.37 5.81 0.45
N GLU A 31 9.29 4.99 0.96
CA GLU A 31 10.45 5.48 1.72
C GLU A 31 11.40 6.31 0.85
N GLU A 32 11.65 5.88 -0.39
CA GLU A 32 12.47 6.63 -1.34
C GLU A 32 11.80 7.95 -1.77
N GLU A 33 10.51 7.92 -2.09
CA GLU A 33 9.72 9.12 -2.37
C GLU A 33 9.75 10.11 -1.20
N GLY A 34 9.69 9.62 0.04
CA GLY A 34 9.82 10.42 1.25
C GLY A 34 11.15 11.17 1.32
N LYS A 35 12.27 10.49 1.03
CA LYS A 35 13.60 11.11 0.98
C LYS A 35 13.71 12.16 -0.13
N ILE A 36 13.15 11.86 -1.31
CA ILE A 36 13.13 12.80 -2.44
C ILE A 36 12.35 14.07 -2.08
N LEU A 37 11.17 13.93 -1.45
CA LEU A 37 10.36 15.07 -1.02
C LEU A 37 11.08 15.89 0.06
N GLU A 38 11.76 15.25 1.00
CA GLU A 38 12.55 15.94 2.02
C GLU A 38 13.70 16.74 1.42
N LYS A 39 14.42 16.16 0.45
CA LYS A 39 15.46 16.86 -0.30
C LYS A 39 14.89 18.08 -1.04
N LYS A 40 13.77 17.92 -1.74
CA LYS A 40 13.09 19.02 -2.45
C LYS A 40 12.67 20.16 -1.51
N ILE A 41 12.11 19.83 -0.33
CA ILE A 41 11.74 20.83 0.68
C ILE A 41 12.98 21.59 1.16
N SER A 42 14.09 20.89 1.40
CA SER A 42 15.35 21.51 1.82
C SER A 42 15.93 22.43 0.76
N GLU A 43 15.88 22.03 -0.51
CA GLU A 43 16.33 22.83 -1.65
C GLU A 43 15.46 24.09 -1.82
N THR A 44 14.13 23.94 -1.87
CA THR A 44 13.20 25.08 -1.98
C THR A 44 13.35 26.04 -0.82
N ARG A 45 13.58 25.56 0.41
CA ARG A 45 13.87 26.41 1.60
C ARG A 45 15.09 27.30 1.45
N LYS A 46 16.09 26.91 0.65
CA LYS A 46 17.27 27.76 0.40
C LYS A 46 16.97 28.90 -0.57
N GLU A 47 15.99 28.71 -1.44
CA GLU A 47 15.60 29.69 -2.46
C GLU A 47 14.59 30.73 -1.93
N VAL A 48 13.80 30.36 -0.93
CA VAL A 48 12.66 31.17 -0.47
C VAL A 48 12.88 31.65 0.96
N LYS A 49 12.55 32.93 1.21
CA LYS A 49 12.68 33.54 2.54
C LYS A 49 11.49 33.26 3.46
N SER A 50 10.34 32.90 2.89
CA SER A 50 9.09 32.68 3.63
C SER A 50 8.79 31.19 3.77
N ALA A 51 8.48 30.77 5.00
CA ALA A 51 7.98 29.42 5.27
C ALA A 51 6.55 29.17 4.72
N LEU A 52 5.85 30.25 4.30
CA LEU A 52 4.53 30.22 3.69
C LEU A 52 4.58 30.21 2.16
N ASP A 53 5.77 30.06 1.55
CA ASP A 53 5.87 29.84 0.10
C ASP A 53 5.04 28.62 -0.29
N GLU A 54 4.14 28.80 -1.25
CA GLU A 54 3.16 27.79 -1.69
C GLU A 54 3.83 26.47 -2.06
N ARG A 55 5.05 26.52 -2.64
CA ARG A 55 5.79 25.31 -3.02
C ARG A 55 6.20 24.50 -1.79
N ILE A 56 6.65 25.16 -0.71
CA ILE A 56 6.98 24.48 0.55
C ILE A 56 5.73 23.86 1.15
N VAL A 57 4.61 24.58 1.14
CA VAL A 57 3.33 24.09 1.69
C VAL A 57 2.87 22.84 0.95
N LEU A 58 2.84 22.88 -0.39
CA LEU A 58 2.45 21.74 -1.23
C LEU A 58 3.39 20.54 -1.04
N GLN A 59 4.71 20.76 -1.06
CA GLN A 59 5.68 19.67 -0.85
C GLN A 59 5.53 19.00 0.53
N LYS A 60 5.24 19.78 1.58
CA LYS A 60 4.96 19.22 2.91
C LYS A 60 3.65 18.43 2.93
N GLN A 61 2.60 18.90 2.25
CA GLN A 61 1.35 18.14 2.14
C GLN A 61 1.57 16.81 1.42
N LEU A 62 2.35 16.79 0.34
CA LEU A 62 2.75 15.56 -0.35
C LEU A 62 3.54 14.63 0.57
N LYS A 63 4.51 15.16 1.33
CA LYS A 63 5.29 14.39 2.31
C LYS A 63 4.39 13.74 3.37
N MET A 64 3.48 14.51 3.97
CA MET A 64 2.52 13.98 4.95
C MET A 64 1.59 12.90 4.35
N SER A 65 1.14 13.09 3.10
CA SER A 65 0.32 12.09 2.41
C SER A 65 1.10 10.79 2.20
N ASN A 66 2.35 10.90 1.73
CA ASN A 66 3.25 9.75 1.57
C ASN A 66 3.54 9.04 2.90
N GLU A 67 3.77 9.78 3.99
CA GLU A 67 3.97 9.20 5.32
C GLU A 67 2.74 8.41 5.80
N ARG A 68 1.52 8.93 5.58
CA ARG A 68 0.28 8.20 5.89
C ARG A 68 0.16 6.92 5.06
N LYS A 69 0.50 6.98 3.78
CA LYS A 69 0.52 5.82 2.88
C LYS A 69 1.52 4.76 3.37
N LEU A 70 2.72 5.18 3.75
CA LEU A 70 3.77 4.32 4.29
C LEU A 70 3.33 3.59 5.56
N ILE A 71 2.70 4.31 6.50
CA ILE A 71 2.17 3.72 7.74
C ILE A 71 1.15 2.64 7.41
N ARG A 72 0.19 2.92 6.52
CA ARG A 72 -0.82 1.96 6.08
C ARG A 72 -0.21 0.69 5.48
N TYR A 73 0.82 0.81 4.64
CA TYR A 73 1.51 -0.36 4.10
C TYR A 73 2.23 -1.17 5.18
N LYS A 74 2.90 -0.50 6.12
CA LYS A 74 3.58 -1.17 7.25
C LYS A 74 2.59 -1.94 8.13
N GLU A 75 1.42 -1.37 8.41
CA GLU A 75 0.34 -2.05 9.15
C GLU A 75 -0.22 -3.26 8.38
N SER A 76 -0.47 -3.07 7.08
CA SER A 76 -1.07 -4.09 6.21
C SER A 76 -0.16 -5.29 5.97
N LYS A 77 1.17 -5.10 5.99
CA LYS A 77 2.14 -6.18 5.75
C LYS A 77 1.89 -7.40 6.63
N SER A 78 1.49 -7.20 7.88
CA SER A 78 1.24 -8.30 8.83
C SER A 78 -0.02 -9.10 8.52
N LYS A 79 -1.06 -8.45 7.97
CA LYS A 79 -2.36 -9.02 7.65
C LYS A 79 -2.93 -8.34 6.40
N PRO A 80 -2.45 -8.69 5.19
CA PRO A 80 -2.79 -7.97 3.97
C PRO A 80 -4.27 -8.03 3.62
N TYR A 81 -4.93 -9.14 3.94
CA TYR A 81 -6.36 -9.36 3.78
C TYR A 81 -6.86 -10.34 4.85
N PHE A 82 -8.14 -10.26 5.20
CA PHE A 82 -8.75 -11.16 6.20
C PHE A 82 -9.62 -12.25 5.58
N GLY A 83 -9.97 -12.15 4.29
CA GLY A 83 -10.80 -13.14 3.63
C GLY A 83 -10.83 -13.01 2.12
N ARG A 84 -11.31 -14.07 1.47
CA ARG A 84 -11.57 -14.17 0.04
C ARG A 84 -13.05 -14.50 -0.16
N VAL A 85 -13.70 -13.83 -1.10
CA VAL A 85 -15.06 -14.11 -1.53
C VAL A 85 -15.01 -14.59 -2.98
N ASP A 86 -15.52 -15.79 -3.20
CA ASP A 86 -15.72 -16.35 -4.53
C ASP A 86 -17.18 -16.12 -4.91
N PHE A 87 -17.42 -15.42 -6.01
CA PHE A 87 -18.77 -15.07 -6.45
C PHE A 87 -18.94 -15.28 -7.96
N LYS A 88 -20.19 -15.39 -8.39
CA LYS A 88 -20.59 -15.53 -9.79
C LYS A 88 -21.74 -14.55 -10.03
N GLU A 89 -21.64 -13.75 -11.08
CA GLU A 89 -22.72 -12.85 -11.49
C GLU A 89 -23.70 -13.59 -12.40
N ASP A 90 -24.98 -13.22 -12.31
CA ASP A 90 -26.00 -13.77 -13.20
C ASP A 90 -25.67 -13.45 -14.66
N GLY A 91 -25.58 -14.49 -15.48
CA GLY A 91 -25.18 -14.39 -16.89
C GLY A 91 -23.68 -14.51 -17.15
N ASP A 92 -22.82 -14.50 -16.14
CA ASP A 92 -21.40 -14.84 -16.28
C ASP A 92 -21.21 -16.35 -16.04
N ASN A 93 -20.32 -17.00 -16.79
CA ASN A 93 -19.97 -18.41 -16.57
C ASN A 93 -18.69 -18.59 -15.75
N LYS A 94 -18.04 -17.50 -15.31
CA LYS A 94 -16.79 -17.54 -14.56
C LYS A 94 -17.00 -17.23 -13.09
N ILE A 95 -16.28 -17.96 -12.23
CA ILE A 95 -16.16 -17.64 -10.81
C ILE A 95 -15.10 -16.52 -10.67
N LYS A 96 -15.47 -15.42 -10.04
CA LYS A 96 -14.59 -14.30 -9.70
C LYS A 96 -14.15 -14.44 -8.24
N LYS A 97 -12.89 -14.07 -7.96
CA LYS A 97 -12.28 -14.10 -6.63
C LYS A 97 -11.98 -12.67 -6.19
N LEU A 98 -12.48 -12.26 -5.04
CA LEU A 98 -12.24 -10.95 -4.44
C LEU A 98 -11.61 -11.11 -3.05
N TYR A 99 -10.51 -10.40 -2.79
CA TYR A 99 -9.87 -10.36 -1.47
C TYR A 99 -10.33 -9.13 -0.70
N ILE A 100 -10.66 -9.30 0.58
CA ILE A 100 -11.14 -8.22 1.44
C ILE A 100 -10.04 -7.87 2.46
N ALA A 101 -9.60 -6.62 2.43
CA ALA A 101 -8.56 -6.07 3.29
C ALA A 101 -9.12 -4.93 4.15
N ASN A 102 -8.47 -4.67 5.28
CA ASN A 102 -8.81 -3.54 6.16
C ASN A 102 -8.21 -2.21 5.67
N THR A 103 -7.38 -2.24 4.62
CA THR A 103 -6.58 -1.09 4.22
C THR A 103 -6.88 -0.72 2.77
N VAL A 104 -7.49 0.47 2.60
CA VAL A 104 -7.70 1.16 1.32
C VAL A 104 -7.07 2.55 1.42
#